data_AF-C4L580-F1
#
_entry.id   AF-C4L580-F1
#
_cell.length_a   1.000
_cell.length_b   1.000
_cell.length_c   1.000
_cell.angle_alpha   90.00
_cell.angle_beta   90.00
_cell.angle_gamma   90.00
#
_symmetry.space_group_name_H-M   'P 1'
#
loop_
_entity.id
_entity.type
_entity.pdbx_description
1 polymer ?
#
loop_
_entity_poly.entity_id
_entity_poly.type
_entity_poly.pdbx_seq_one_letter_code
_entity_poly.pdbx_strand_id
1 'polypeptide(L)'
;MELEQCNGSSCSLEETPIQVTYKPLELFYFMDISSPENFHVMTLIKKLEIEYGHVIRFRMVSTVPSCVGGCQEEVRLLTMIKALELQGKRHAMRFLRHLHVNDLFSGEQLGSIDLWEIARSFEEYGLDLSELEADLQSNQLLNALAVDHQVLKDWEIESLPALTFVTRDEALKIEGVYPYDVYQSVMTELLGYAPSRSTDWDVAKVLARYDASTITELSYILDLEKTVIERELKKLSLQQRCRPVPGCSGEAWAQTK
;
A
#
# COMPACT_ATOMS: atom_id res chain seq x y z
N MET A 1 -58.49 -52.40 20.09
CA MET A 1 -57.38 -52.87 19.24
C MET A 1 -56.89 -51.62 18.52
N GLU A 2 -55.74 -51.14 18.96
CA GLU A 2 -55.24 -49.78 18.79
C GLU A 2 -54.82 -49.50 17.35
N LEU A 3 -55.12 -48.29 16.87
CA LEU A 3 -54.62 -47.74 15.62
C LEU A 3 -53.26 -47.11 15.91
N GLU A 4 -52.19 -47.72 15.38
CA GLU A 4 -50.83 -47.18 15.46
C GLU A 4 -50.74 -45.83 14.74
N GLN A 5 -50.27 -44.82 15.47
CA GLN A 5 -49.91 -43.51 14.95
C GLN A 5 -48.51 -43.58 14.33
N CYS A 6 -48.42 -43.43 13.01
CA CYS A 6 -47.15 -43.13 12.34
C CYS A 6 -46.75 -41.68 12.66
N ASN A 7 -45.80 -41.51 13.59
CA ASN A 7 -45.09 -40.25 13.78
C ASN A 7 -44.21 -39.95 12.57
N GLY A 8 -44.68 -39.05 11.71
CA GLY A 8 -43.87 -38.48 10.64
C GLY A 8 -42.80 -37.56 11.22
N SER A 9 -41.61 -38.10 11.49
CA SER A 9 -40.42 -37.28 11.68
C SER A 9 -40.02 -36.68 10.32
N SER A 10 -40.52 -35.49 10.02
CA SER A 10 -39.94 -34.64 8.98
C SER A 10 -38.54 -34.25 9.45
N CYS A 11 -37.54 -34.96 8.96
CA CYS A 11 -36.13 -34.61 9.11
C CYS A 11 -35.85 -33.53 8.06
N SER A 12 -36.15 -32.27 8.37
CA SER A 12 -35.66 -31.13 7.62
C SER A 12 -34.19 -30.94 8.00
N LEU A 13 -33.29 -31.56 7.23
CA LEU A 13 -31.89 -31.18 7.20
C LEU A 13 -31.81 -29.79 6.55
N GLU A 14 -31.99 -28.75 7.36
CA GLU A 14 -31.48 -27.44 7.00
C GLU A 14 -29.96 -27.56 6.97
N GLU A 15 -29.41 -27.75 5.77
CA GLU A 15 -27.99 -27.58 5.55
C GLU A 15 -27.67 -26.11 5.84
N THR A 16 -27.12 -25.85 7.04
CA THR A 16 -26.45 -24.59 7.31
C THR A 16 -25.37 -24.43 6.25
N PRO A 17 -25.33 -23.32 5.49
CA PRO A 17 -24.30 -23.14 4.47
C PRO A 17 -22.95 -23.28 5.14
N ILE A 18 -22.12 -24.21 4.65
CA ILE A 18 -20.72 -24.28 5.05
C ILE A 18 -20.15 -22.90 4.71
N GLN A 19 -19.90 -22.07 5.72
CA GLN A 19 -19.18 -20.82 5.53
C GLN A 19 -17.78 -21.20 5.07
N VAL A 20 -17.58 -21.25 3.76
CA VAL A 20 -16.25 -21.44 3.18
C VAL A 20 -15.45 -20.21 3.59
N THR A 21 -14.61 -20.37 4.61
CA THR A 21 -13.65 -19.33 5.00
C THR A 21 -12.55 -19.32 3.96
N TYR A 22 -12.71 -18.50 2.92
CA TYR A 22 -11.66 -18.27 1.94
C TYR A 22 -10.46 -17.64 2.65
N LYS A 23 -9.25 -18.19 2.43
CA LYS A 23 -8.03 -17.49 2.86
C LYS A 23 -7.97 -16.16 2.09
N PRO A 24 -7.50 -15.07 2.73
CA PRO A 24 -7.40 -13.79 2.03
C PRO A 24 -6.43 -13.92 0.85
N LEU A 25 -6.78 -13.30 -0.27
CA LEU A 25 -5.94 -13.18 -1.45
C LEU A 25 -4.70 -12.36 -1.09
N GLU A 26 -3.51 -12.91 -1.26
CA GLU A 26 -2.28 -12.18 -0.94
C GLU A 26 -1.83 -11.34 -2.15
N LEU A 27 -1.62 -10.05 -1.93
CA LEU A 27 -1.14 -9.12 -2.95
C LEU A 27 0.32 -8.76 -2.64
N PHE A 28 1.21 -9.04 -3.58
CA PHE A 28 2.63 -8.70 -3.51
C PHE A 28 2.91 -7.58 -4.49
N TYR A 29 3.28 -6.41 -3.98
CA TYR A 29 3.63 -5.27 -4.81
C TYR A 29 5.14 -5.10 -4.89
N PHE A 30 5.64 -5.15 -6.12
CA PHE A 30 7.00 -4.88 -6.53
C PHE A 30 7.06 -3.43 -7.03
N MET A 31 7.60 -2.57 -6.18
CA MET A 31 7.69 -1.13 -6.44
C MET A 31 8.93 -0.83 -7.27
N ASP A 32 8.82 0.03 -8.28
CA ASP A 32 10.00 0.75 -8.77
C ASP A 32 10.18 2.00 -7.91
N ILE A 33 11.36 2.27 -7.35
CA ILE A 33 11.54 3.48 -6.55
C ILE A 33 11.87 4.71 -7.41
N SER A 34 12.20 4.56 -8.70
CA SER A 34 12.59 5.68 -9.55
C SER A 34 11.48 6.19 -10.47
N SER A 35 10.37 5.45 -10.59
CA SER A 35 9.28 5.84 -11.48
C SER A 35 8.20 6.68 -10.77
N PRO A 36 7.75 7.80 -11.36
CA PRO A 36 6.63 8.58 -10.85
C PRO A 36 5.29 7.82 -10.93
N GLU A 37 5.21 6.76 -11.73
CA GLU A 37 3.97 5.98 -11.88
C GLU A 37 3.64 5.13 -10.64
N ASN A 38 4.63 4.85 -9.78
CA ASN A 38 4.44 4.07 -8.54
C ASN A 38 3.44 4.70 -7.58
N PHE A 39 3.31 6.02 -7.62
CA PHE A 39 2.34 6.74 -6.82
C PHE A 39 0.91 6.41 -7.19
N HIS A 40 0.65 6.30 -8.49
CA HIS A 40 -0.66 5.90 -8.96
C HIS A 40 -0.99 4.50 -8.45
N VAL A 41 -0.05 3.57 -8.58
CA VAL A 41 -0.22 2.18 -8.11
C VAL A 41 -0.36 2.14 -6.59
N MET A 42 0.37 2.94 -5.83
CA MET A 42 0.24 3.03 -4.37
C MET A 42 -1.15 3.54 -3.97
N THR A 43 -1.66 4.57 -4.66
CA THR A 43 -3.01 5.10 -4.43
C THR A 43 -4.08 4.06 -4.75
N LEU A 44 -3.88 3.33 -5.84
CA LEU A 44 -4.72 2.22 -6.26
C LEU A 44 -4.73 1.09 -5.22
N ILE A 45 -3.57 0.71 -4.71
CA ILE A 45 -3.44 -0.30 -3.64
C ILE A 45 -4.17 0.15 -2.38
N LYS A 46 -4.02 1.42 -1.97
CA LYS A 46 -4.78 1.95 -0.82
C LYS A 46 -6.28 1.83 -1.04
N LYS A 47 -6.75 2.11 -2.26
CA LYS A 47 -8.16 1.94 -2.62
C LYS A 47 -8.59 0.48 -2.54
N LEU A 48 -7.80 -0.46 -3.08
CA LEU A 48 -8.05 -1.90 -2.94
C LEU A 48 -8.10 -2.34 -1.47
N GLU A 49 -7.16 -1.90 -0.63
CA GLU A 49 -7.15 -2.21 0.80
C GLU A 49 -8.39 -1.69 1.53
N ILE A 50 -8.86 -0.49 1.17
CA ILE A 50 -10.05 0.14 1.75
C ILE A 50 -11.31 -0.61 1.33
N GLU A 51 -11.48 -0.88 0.05
CA GLU A 51 -12.70 -1.51 -0.48
C GLU A 51 -12.75 -3.01 -0.18
N TYR A 52 -11.61 -3.70 -0.23
CA TYR A 52 -11.52 -5.16 -0.23
C TYR A 52 -10.63 -5.75 0.86
N GLY A 53 -10.16 -4.95 1.83
CA GLY A 53 -9.28 -5.42 2.91
C GLY A 53 -9.82 -6.56 3.79
N HIS A 54 -11.10 -6.91 3.66
CA HIS A 54 -11.71 -8.07 4.30
C HIS A 54 -11.45 -9.39 3.54
N VAL A 55 -11.09 -9.33 2.26
CA VAL A 55 -10.75 -10.49 1.40
C VAL A 55 -9.31 -10.46 0.87
N ILE A 56 -8.59 -9.34 0.99
CA ILE A 56 -7.20 -9.23 0.54
C ILE A 56 -6.24 -8.99 1.71
N ARG A 57 -4.98 -9.38 1.52
CA ARG A 57 -3.86 -9.00 2.39
C ARG A 57 -2.73 -8.46 1.54
N PHE A 58 -2.42 -7.18 1.73
CA PHE A 58 -1.35 -6.51 1.03
C PHE A 58 0.01 -6.76 1.69
N ARG A 59 1.04 -7.01 0.86
CA ARG A 59 2.44 -7.11 1.23
C ARG A 59 3.27 -6.32 0.24
N MET A 60 3.97 -5.31 0.75
CA MET A 60 4.99 -4.63 -0.03
C MET A 60 6.26 -5.48 -0.09
N VAL A 61 6.70 -5.71 -1.32
CA VAL A 61 7.99 -6.29 -1.69
C VAL A 61 8.77 -5.14 -2.30
N SER A 62 9.42 -4.35 -1.43
CA SER A 62 10.20 -3.19 -1.87
C SER A 62 11.48 -3.71 -2.51
N THR A 63 11.68 -3.47 -3.81
CA THR A 63 12.88 -3.97 -4.51
C THR A 63 13.36 -2.97 -5.55
N VAL A 64 14.68 -2.76 -5.56
CA VAL A 64 15.61 -2.16 -6.54
C VAL A 64 15.02 -1.55 -7.84
N PRO A 65 15.53 -0.38 -8.31
CA PRO A 65 15.21 0.11 -9.65
C PRO A 65 15.55 -0.96 -10.70
N SER A 66 14.71 -1.03 -11.74
CA SER A 66 14.81 -1.95 -12.87
C SER A 66 16.16 -1.87 -13.63
N CYS A 67 16.92 -0.79 -13.43
CA CYS A 67 18.17 -0.51 -14.12
C CYS A 67 19.40 -0.86 -13.26
N VAL A 68 20.10 -1.94 -13.60
CA VAL A 68 21.52 -2.14 -13.24
C VAL A 68 22.34 -1.11 -14.04
N GLY A 69 22.34 0.15 -13.56
CA GLY A 69 22.89 1.31 -14.27
C GLY A 69 22.30 2.65 -13.85
N GLY A 70 21.44 2.69 -12.82
CA GLY A 70 20.82 3.92 -12.32
C GLY A 70 21.82 5.04 -12.00
N CYS A 71 21.38 6.28 -12.13
CA CYS A 71 22.19 7.44 -11.76
C CYS A 71 22.53 7.41 -10.25
N GLN A 72 23.58 8.12 -9.85
CA GLN A 72 24.07 8.12 -8.46
C GLN A 72 22.96 8.51 -7.47
N GLU A 73 22.02 9.34 -7.90
CA GLU A 73 20.89 9.82 -7.14
C GLU A 73 19.86 8.72 -6.83
N GLU A 74 19.52 7.87 -7.82
CA GLU A 74 18.62 6.73 -7.62
C GLU A 74 19.21 5.70 -6.65
N VAL A 75 20.52 5.44 -6.76
CA VAL A 75 21.23 4.55 -5.83
C VAL A 75 21.23 5.13 -4.41
N ARG A 76 21.41 6.45 -4.27
CA ARG A 76 21.36 7.14 -2.97
C ARG A 76 19.97 7.04 -2.32
N LEU A 77 18.91 7.19 -3.10
CA LEU A 77 17.55 7.02 -2.62
C LEU A 77 17.28 5.57 -2.21
N LEU A 78 17.70 4.61 -3.04
CA LEU A 78 17.53 3.18 -2.79
C LEU A 78 18.16 2.76 -1.47
N THR A 79 19.44 3.11 -1.26
CA THR A 79 20.18 2.72 -0.06
C THR A 79 19.55 3.32 1.19
N MET A 80 19.08 4.57 1.12
CA MET A 80 18.34 5.22 2.21
C MET A 80 17.05 4.48 2.55
N ILE A 81 16.19 4.21 1.56
CA ILE A 81 14.92 3.49 1.77
C ILE A 81 15.20 2.11 2.37
N LYS A 82 16.20 1.40 1.85
CA LYS A 82 16.49 0.05 2.31
C LYS A 82 17.09 0.01 3.70
N ALA A 83 17.97 0.96 4.05
CA ALA A 83 18.48 1.10 5.40
C ALA A 83 17.36 1.42 6.41
N LEU A 84 16.43 2.32 6.06
CA LEU A 84 15.22 2.57 6.87
C LEU A 84 14.37 1.31 7.05
N GLU A 85 14.28 0.45 6.03
CA GLU A 85 13.55 -0.82 6.12
C GLU A 85 14.18 -1.79 7.13
N LEU A 86 15.51 -1.77 7.32
CA LEU A 86 16.20 -2.62 8.30
C LEU A 86 15.75 -2.35 9.73
N GLN A 87 15.42 -1.09 10.06
CA GLN A 87 14.83 -0.71 11.35
C GLN A 87 13.32 -0.92 11.42
N GLY A 88 12.68 -1.17 10.27
CA GLY A 88 11.28 -1.53 10.17
C GLY A 88 10.62 -1.00 8.90
N LYS A 89 9.78 -1.84 8.28
CA LYS A 89 9.02 -1.47 7.07
C LYS A 89 8.21 -0.17 7.20
N ARG A 90 7.76 0.17 8.41
CA ARG A 90 6.98 1.39 8.66
C ARG A 90 7.81 2.65 8.45
N HIS A 91 9.11 2.63 8.78
CA HIS A 91 10.01 3.76 8.57
C HIS A 91 10.22 4.02 7.09
N ALA A 92 10.57 2.97 6.32
CA ALA A 92 10.67 3.05 4.86
C ALA A 92 9.37 3.53 4.21
N MET A 93 8.21 2.99 4.61
CA MET A 93 6.90 3.42 4.07
C MET A 93 6.57 4.88 4.40
N ARG A 94 6.90 5.38 5.60
CA ARG A 94 6.72 6.79 5.95
C ARG A 94 7.62 7.70 5.13
N PHE A 95 8.86 7.27 4.91
CA PHE A 95 9.82 8.01 4.10
C PHE A 95 9.38 8.09 2.64
N LEU A 96 9.04 6.96 2.01
CA LEU A 96 8.46 6.90 0.67
C LEU A 96 7.20 7.76 0.55
N ARG A 97 6.31 7.71 1.56
CA ARG A 97 5.09 8.54 1.58
C ARG A 97 5.42 10.02 1.66
N HIS A 98 6.39 10.42 2.46
CA HIS A 98 6.80 11.82 2.55
C HIS A 98 7.36 12.33 1.24
N LEU A 99 8.22 11.53 0.59
CA LEU A 99 8.72 11.86 -0.74
C LEU A 99 7.58 11.99 -1.76
N HIS A 100 6.59 11.10 -1.72
CA HIS A 100 5.41 11.16 -2.59
C HIS A 100 4.59 12.43 -2.37
N VAL A 101 4.21 12.66 -1.11
CA VAL A 101 3.33 13.76 -0.70
C VAL A 101 3.91 15.13 -1.02
N ASN A 102 5.25 15.23 -1.12
CA ASN A 102 5.96 16.45 -1.48
C ASN A 102 6.46 16.46 -2.94
N ASP A 103 5.99 15.52 -3.78
CA ASP A 103 6.37 15.38 -5.21
C ASP A 103 7.89 15.33 -5.47
N LEU A 104 8.62 14.71 -4.55
CA LEU A 104 10.09 14.73 -4.49
C LEU A 104 10.77 13.68 -5.41
N PHE A 105 10.00 12.96 -6.24
CA PHE A 105 10.54 11.96 -7.17
C PHE A 105 10.76 12.50 -8.60
N SER A 106 10.39 13.76 -8.85
CA SER A 106 10.66 14.40 -10.14
C SER A 106 12.17 14.59 -10.35
N GLY A 107 12.72 13.98 -11.41
CA GLY A 107 14.16 13.73 -11.59
C GLY A 107 15.10 14.94 -11.51
N GLU A 108 14.65 16.16 -11.79
CA GLU A 108 15.49 17.37 -11.61
C GLU A 108 15.70 17.74 -10.13
N GLN A 109 14.84 17.28 -9.22
CA GLN A 109 14.91 17.57 -7.79
C GLN A 109 15.62 16.47 -6.99
N LEU A 110 15.75 15.24 -7.53
CA LEU A 110 16.29 14.12 -6.76
C LEU A 110 17.71 14.35 -6.23
N GLY A 111 18.53 15.04 -7.02
CA GLY A 111 19.91 15.38 -6.66
C GLY A 111 20.02 16.37 -5.49
N SER A 112 19.09 17.33 -5.37
CA SER A 112 19.14 18.41 -4.38
C SER A 112 18.45 18.07 -3.05
N ILE A 113 17.71 16.96 -2.98
CA ILE A 113 17.02 16.55 -1.75
C ILE A 113 18.01 16.10 -0.68
N ASP A 114 17.90 16.70 0.49
CA ASP A 114 18.53 16.21 1.70
C ASP A 114 17.70 15.07 2.31
N LEU A 115 18.03 13.84 1.93
CA LEU A 115 17.38 12.63 2.45
C LEU A 115 17.55 12.48 3.97
N TRP A 116 18.63 13.02 4.54
CA TRP A 116 18.87 12.97 5.99
C TRP A 116 17.97 13.94 6.75
N GLU A 117 17.69 15.11 6.18
CA GLU A 117 16.70 16.03 6.76
C GLU A 117 15.32 15.37 6.84
N ILE A 118 14.90 14.69 5.78
CA ILE A 118 13.63 13.94 5.77
C ILE A 118 13.67 12.81 6.80
N ALA A 119 14.74 11.99 6.82
CA ALA A 119 14.87 10.90 7.77
C ALA A 119 14.83 11.39 9.23
N ARG A 120 15.50 12.51 9.54
CA ARG A 120 15.50 13.13 10.87
C ARG A 120 14.10 13.49 11.36
N SER A 121 13.19 13.88 10.46
CA SER A 121 11.79 14.14 10.83
C SER A 121 11.06 12.90 11.38
N PHE A 122 11.61 11.70 11.18
CA PHE A 122 11.05 10.45 11.68
C PHE A 122 11.62 9.96 13.02
N GLU A 123 12.58 10.67 13.62
CA GLU A 123 13.12 10.35 14.94
C GLU A 123 12.02 10.33 16.02
N GLU A 124 11.07 11.26 15.96
CA GLU A 124 9.89 11.27 16.87
C GLU A 124 8.97 10.05 16.71
N TYR A 125 9.16 9.29 15.63
CA TYR A 125 8.42 8.05 15.35
C TYR A 125 9.26 6.80 15.66
N GLY A 126 10.38 6.94 16.36
CA GLY A 126 11.25 5.86 16.80
C GLY A 126 12.25 5.40 15.74
N LEU A 127 12.68 6.28 14.82
CA LEU A 127 13.84 6.03 13.97
C LEU A 127 15.13 6.28 14.78
N ASP A 128 16.08 5.36 14.73
CA ASP A 128 17.42 5.57 15.30
C ASP A 128 18.36 6.06 14.19
N LEU A 129 18.74 7.34 14.24
CA LEU A 129 19.59 7.97 13.23
C LEU A 129 21.03 7.46 13.27
N SER A 130 21.54 7.07 14.44
CA SER A 130 22.89 6.52 14.59
C SER A 130 22.95 5.11 14.02
N GLU A 131 21.94 4.28 14.29
CA GLU A 131 21.82 2.97 13.65
C GLU A 131 21.62 3.10 12.14
N LEU A 132 20.87 4.10 11.66
CA LEU A 132 20.65 4.33 10.23
C LEU A 132 21.98 4.64 9.52
N GLU A 133 22.84 5.45 10.15
CA GLU A 133 24.18 5.76 9.63
C GLU A 133 25.05 4.51 9.54
N ALA A 134 25.01 3.66 10.56
CA ALA A 134 25.72 2.38 10.56
C ALA A 134 25.17 1.40 9.50
N ASP A 135 23.85 1.31 9.38
CA ASP A 135 23.13 0.46 8.42
C ASP A 135 23.52 0.79 6.98
N LEU A 136 23.65 2.08 6.65
CA LEU A 136 24.04 2.56 5.32
C LEU A 136 25.43 2.07 4.88
N GLN A 137 26.28 1.68 5.82
CA GLN A 137 27.62 1.16 5.57
C GLN A 137 27.74 -0.36 5.82
N SER A 138 26.61 -1.01 6.14
CA SER A 138 26.60 -2.40 6.59
C SER A 138 26.58 -3.40 5.43
N ASN A 139 27.14 -4.59 5.67
CA ASN A 139 26.94 -5.74 4.79
C ASN A 139 25.47 -6.24 4.82
N GLN A 140 24.73 -5.93 5.89
CA GLN A 140 23.32 -6.28 6.01
C GLN A 140 22.49 -5.57 4.94
N LEU A 141 22.75 -4.29 4.68
CA LEU A 141 22.14 -3.53 3.59
C LEU A 141 22.42 -4.17 2.23
N LEU A 142 23.70 -4.49 1.94
CA LEU A 142 24.09 -5.13 0.68
C LEU A 142 23.40 -6.47 0.47
N ASN A 143 23.34 -7.30 1.53
CA ASN A 143 22.63 -8.57 1.49
C ASN A 143 21.12 -8.38 1.28
N ALA A 144 20.51 -7.38 1.94
CA ALA A 144 19.08 -7.11 1.79
C ALA A 144 18.74 -6.66 0.36
N LEU A 145 19.58 -5.82 -0.27
CA LEU A 145 19.44 -5.43 -1.68
C LEU A 145 19.64 -6.62 -2.63
N ALA A 146 20.60 -7.50 -2.34
CA ALA A 146 20.83 -8.71 -3.13
C ALA A 146 19.63 -9.67 -3.05
N VAL A 147 19.03 -9.82 -1.87
CA VAL A 147 17.80 -10.60 -1.66
C VAL A 147 16.65 -10.00 -2.46
N ASP A 148 16.44 -8.69 -2.38
CA ASP A 148 15.41 -7.99 -3.16
C ASP A 148 15.55 -8.25 -4.67
N HIS A 149 16.78 -8.14 -5.20
CA HIS A 149 17.06 -8.42 -6.61
C HIS A 149 16.83 -9.89 -6.98
N GLN A 150 17.17 -10.82 -6.08
CA GLN A 150 16.93 -12.25 -6.29
C GLN A 150 15.43 -12.56 -6.30
N VAL A 151 14.65 -11.93 -5.43
CA VAL A 151 13.19 -12.11 -5.39
C VAL A 151 12.53 -11.72 -6.72
N LEU A 152 12.98 -10.65 -7.39
CA LEU A 152 12.48 -10.29 -8.72
C LEU A 152 12.70 -11.41 -9.75
N LYS A 153 13.87 -12.07 -9.71
CA LYS A 153 14.18 -13.21 -10.58
C LYS A 153 13.34 -14.43 -10.24
N ASP A 154 13.24 -14.75 -8.95
CA ASP A 154 12.50 -15.91 -8.46
C ASP A 154 11.00 -15.79 -8.80
N TRP A 155 10.47 -14.58 -8.82
CA TRP A 155 9.08 -14.29 -9.18
C TRP A 155 8.88 -14.00 -10.67
N GLU A 156 9.95 -14.07 -11.47
CA GLU A 156 9.96 -13.79 -12.91
C GLU A 156 9.23 -12.47 -13.22
N ILE A 157 9.63 -11.40 -12.54
CA ILE A 157 9.14 -10.04 -12.77
C ILE A 157 9.99 -9.41 -13.87
N GLU A 158 9.39 -9.13 -15.02
CA GLU A 158 10.11 -8.60 -16.19
C GLU A 158 10.13 -7.06 -16.21
N SER A 159 9.09 -6.43 -15.66
CA SER A 159 8.95 -4.98 -15.60
C SER A 159 8.33 -4.51 -14.29
N LEU A 160 8.71 -3.30 -13.88
CA LEU A 160 8.19 -2.63 -12.70
C LEU A 160 7.42 -1.36 -13.10
N PRO A 161 6.42 -0.91 -12.31
CA PRO A 161 5.87 -1.59 -11.12
C PRO A 161 5.14 -2.90 -11.46
N ALA A 162 5.08 -3.84 -10.52
CA ALA A 162 4.29 -5.06 -10.69
C ALA A 162 3.47 -5.40 -9.44
N LEU A 163 2.25 -5.89 -9.65
CA LEU A 163 1.38 -6.39 -8.59
C LEU A 163 1.01 -7.85 -8.87
N THR A 164 1.38 -8.75 -7.96
CA THR A 164 1.05 -10.17 -8.06
C THR A 164 -0.02 -10.54 -7.05
N PHE A 165 -1.08 -11.17 -7.52
CA PHE A 165 -2.18 -11.70 -6.74
C PHE A 165 -1.98 -13.20 -6.56
N VAL A 166 -2.00 -13.69 -5.32
CA VAL A 166 -1.62 -15.06 -4.98
C VAL A 166 -2.71 -15.73 -4.15
N THR A 167 -3.18 -16.87 -4.64
CA THR A 167 -4.03 -17.82 -3.91
C THR A 167 -3.19 -19.02 -3.46
N ARG A 168 -3.83 -20.12 -3.02
CA ARG A 168 -3.09 -21.36 -2.72
C ARG A 168 -2.59 -22.06 -3.97
N ASP A 169 -3.34 -21.94 -5.07
CA ASP A 169 -3.21 -22.80 -6.24
C ASP A 169 -2.73 -22.01 -7.47
N GLU A 170 -3.00 -20.70 -7.51
CA GLU A 170 -2.77 -19.85 -8.66
C GLU A 170 -2.18 -18.48 -8.27
N ALA A 171 -1.39 -17.91 -9.18
CA ALA A 171 -0.89 -16.54 -9.07
C ALA A 171 -1.04 -15.82 -10.42
N LEU A 172 -1.52 -14.57 -10.38
CA LEU A 172 -1.62 -13.69 -11.55
C LEU A 172 -0.82 -12.42 -11.32
N LYS A 173 -0.04 -12.02 -12.32
CA LYS A 173 0.83 -10.83 -12.29
C LYS A 173 0.26 -9.75 -13.20
N ILE A 174 0.29 -8.51 -12.71
CA ILE A 174 0.03 -7.32 -13.50
C ILE A 174 1.30 -6.50 -13.47
N GLU A 175 2.00 -6.41 -14.61
CA GLU A 175 3.22 -5.61 -14.75
C GLU A 175 2.93 -4.33 -15.55
N GLY A 176 3.23 -3.19 -14.93
CA GLY A 176 2.85 -1.85 -15.35
C GLY A 176 1.65 -1.29 -14.59
N VAL A 177 1.21 -0.11 -15.02
CA VAL A 177 0.08 0.61 -14.44
C VAL A 177 -1.16 0.44 -15.32
N TYR A 178 -2.25 -0.03 -14.72
CA TYR A 178 -3.52 -0.23 -15.42
C TYR A 178 -4.66 0.53 -14.72
N PRO A 179 -5.82 0.65 -15.37
CA PRO A 179 -7.02 1.15 -14.72
C PRO A 179 -7.51 0.24 -13.58
N TYR A 180 -8.24 0.81 -12.62
CA TYR A 180 -8.68 0.13 -11.39
C TYR A 180 -9.47 -1.16 -11.62
N ASP A 181 -10.32 -1.17 -12.64
CA ASP A 181 -11.19 -2.28 -13.00
C ASP A 181 -10.43 -3.52 -13.47
N VAL A 182 -9.22 -3.36 -14.03
CA VAL A 182 -8.33 -4.48 -14.37
C VAL A 182 -7.94 -5.25 -13.10
N TYR A 183 -7.57 -4.55 -12.03
CA TYR A 183 -7.24 -5.17 -10.75
C TYR A 183 -8.45 -5.84 -10.08
N GLN A 184 -9.63 -5.23 -10.20
CA GLN A 184 -10.89 -5.84 -9.74
C GLN A 184 -11.22 -7.12 -10.51
N SER A 185 -10.96 -7.14 -11.82
CA SER A 185 -11.20 -8.29 -12.69
C SER A 185 -10.29 -9.46 -12.32
N VAL A 186 -8.99 -9.21 -12.15
CA VAL A 186 -8.01 -10.22 -11.72
C VAL A 186 -8.36 -10.78 -10.34
N MET A 187 -8.76 -9.92 -9.40
CA MET A 187 -9.23 -10.38 -8.08
C MET A 187 -10.50 -11.24 -8.18
N THR A 188 -11.46 -10.85 -9.03
CA THR A 188 -12.71 -11.61 -9.25
C THR A 188 -12.43 -12.98 -9.86
N GLU A 189 -11.50 -13.04 -10.82
CA GLU A 189 -11.05 -14.27 -11.46
C GLU A 189 -10.45 -15.24 -10.43
N LEU A 190 -9.48 -14.79 -9.65
CA LEU A 190 -8.79 -15.62 -8.65
C LEU A 190 -9.67 -16.03 -7.46
N LEU A 191 -10.65 -15.20 -7.09
CA LEU A 191 -11.60 -15.53 -6.04
C LEU A 191 -12.70 -16.48 -6.53
N GLY A 192 -12.98 -16.51 -7.84
CA GLY A 192 -14.11 -17.22 -8.43
C GLY A 192 -15.47 -16.56 -8.15
N TYR A 193 -15.48 -15.37 -7.55
CA TYR A 193 -16.67 -14.55 -7.31
C TYR A 193 -16.28 -13.07 -7.24
N ALA A 194 -17.24 -12.18 -7.47
CA ALA A 194 -17.03 -10.74 -7.30
C ALA A 194 -17.19 -10.36 -5.82
N PRO A 195 -16.12 -9.96 -5.10
CA PRO A 195 -16.25 -9.58 -3.70
C PRO A 195 -17.01 -8.26 -3.53
N SER A 196 -17.74 -8.13 -2.42
CA SER A 196 -18.47 -6.90 -2.10
C SER A 196 -17.51 -5.77 -1.76
N ARG A 197 -17.70 -4.58 -2.35
CA ARG A 197 -16.90 -3.40 -1.96
C ARG A 197 -17.37 -2.83 -0.61
N SER A 198 -16.43 -2.44 0.24
CA SER A 198 -16.73 -1.61 1.42
C SER A 198 -16.97 -0.16 1.01
N THR A 199 -18.04 0.46 1.53
CA THR A 199 -18.40 1.85 1.25
C THR A 199 -18.50 2.73 2.49
N ASP A 200 -18.17 2.21 3.67
CA ASP A 200 -18.26 2.95 4.93
C ASP A 200 -17.01 3.84 5.18
N TRP A 201 -16.33 4.29 4.14
CA TRP A 201 -15.12 5.09 4.26
C TRP A 201 -15.41 6.57 4.05
N ASP A 202 -14.81 7.39 4.92
CA ASP A 202 -14.83 8.85 4.83
C ASP A 202 -13.40 9.39 4.97
N VAL A 203 -13.23 10.69 4.72
CA VAL A 203 -11.93 11.36 4.80
C VAL A 203 -11.24 11.13 6.15
N ALA A 204 -11.99 11.17 7.26
CA ALA A 204 -11.41 11.00 8.58
C ALA A 204 -10.92 9.55 8.80
N LYS A 205 -11.68 8.55 8.37
CA LYS A 205 -11.30 7.13 8.45
C LYS A 205 -10.08 6.83 7.59
N VAL A 206 -9.98 7.41 6.38
CA VAL A 206 -8.80 7.24 5.51
C VAL A 206 -7.55 7.87 6.14
N LEU A 207 -7.65 9.10 6.66
CA LEU A 207 -6.52 9.75 7.35
C LEU A 207 -6.06 8.98 8.58
N ALA A 208 -6.98 8.42 9.36
CA ALA A 208 -6.63 7.59 10.52
C ALA A 208 -5.91 6.29 10.12
N ARG A 209 -6.18 5.75 8.92
CA ARG A 209 -5.57 4.51 8.43
C ARG A 209 -4.16 4.71 7.83
N TYR A 210 -3.88 5.87 7.22
CA TYR A 210 -2.68 6.06 6.40
C TYR A 210 -1.70 7.16 6.87
N ASP A 211 -1.79 7.64 8.11
CA ASP A 211 -1.02 8.74 8.73
C ASP A 211 -1.19 10.12 8.03
N ALA A 212 -1.07 10.16 6.70
CA ALA A 212 -1.26 11.32 5.83
C ALA A 212 -1.77 10.90 4.44
N SER A 213 -2.47 11.79 3.74
CA SER A 213 -2.90 11.60 2.36
C SER A 213 -3.06 12.93 1.62
N THR A 214 -2.86 12.92 0.30
CA THR A 214 -3.13 14.09 -0.54
C THR A 214 -4.61 14.23 -0.88
N ILE A 215 -5.04 15.43 -1.29
CA ILE A 215 -6.38 15.67 -1.82
C ILE A 215 -6.65 14.80 -3.05
N THR A 216 -5.63 14.61 -3.90
CA THR A 216 -5.72 13.75 -5.09
C THR A 216 -5.90 12.29 -4.71
N GLU A 217 -5.14 11.79 -3.74
CA GLU A 217 -5.31 10.42 -3.23
C GLU A 217 -6.70 10.21 -2.63
N LEU A 218 -7.14 11.11 -1.74
CA LEU A 218 -8.45 11.03 -1.09
C LEU A 218 -9.60 11.09 -2.10
N SER A 219 -9.49 11.95 -3.10
CA SER A 219 -10.46 12.08 -4.19
C SER A 219 -10.59 10.77 -4.98
N TYR A 220 -9.46 10.16 -5.34
CA TYR A 220 -9.43 8.89 -6.06
C TYR A 220 -9.94 7.71 -5.23
N ILE A 221 -9.50 7.61 -3.97
CA ILE A 221 -9.84 6.51 -3.06
C ILE A 221 -11.33 6.51 -2.73
N LEU A 222 -11.91 7.69 -2.48
CA LEU A 222 -13.31 7.82 -2.05
C LEU A 222 -14.29 8.04 -3.20
N ASP A 223 -13.81 8.13 -4.44
CA ASP A 223 -14.60 8.51 -5.62
C ASP A 223 -15.39 9.82 -5.42
N LEU A 224 -14.73 10.82 -4.81
CA LEU A 224 -15.30 12.14 -4.54
C LEU A 224 -14.54 13.22 -5.31
N GLU A 225 -15.23 14.28 -5.71
CA GLU A 225 -14.56 15.43 -6.30
C GLU A 225 -13.59 16.10 -5.31
N LYS A 226 -12.46 16.61 -5.81
CA LYS A 226 -11.46 17.33 -4.99
C LYS A 226 -12.09 18.46 -4.17
N THR A 227 -13.08 19.16 -4.73
CA THR A 227 -13.80 20.25 -4.03
C THR A 227 -14.57 19.77 -2.80
N VAL A 228 -15.09 18.54 -2.82
CA VAL A 228 -15.78 17.92 -1.68
C VAL A 228 -14.75 17.52 -0.62
N ILE A 229 -13.65 16.90 -1.05
CA ILE A 229 -12.53 16.52 -0.18
C ILE A 229 -11.98 17.75 0.56
N GLU A 230 -11.72 18.84 -0.15
CA GLU A 230 -11.24 20.09 0.44
C GLU A 230 -12.18 20.65 1.51
N ARG A 231 -13.50 20.60 1.28
CA ARG A 231 -14.50 21.08 2.25
C ARG A 231 -14.49 20.22 3.52
N GLU A 232 -14.46 18.90 3.37
CA GLU A 232 -14.40 17.99 4.53
C GLU A 232 -13.08 18.14 5.29
N LEU A 233 -11.94 18.29 4.62
CA LEU A 233 -10.65 18.55 5.26
C LEU A 233 -10.65 19.87 6.03
N LYS A 234 -11.19 20.95 5.45
CA LYS A 234 -11.34 22.24 6.13
C LYS A 234 -12.22 22.12 7.38
N LYS A 235 -13.34 21.41 7.27
CA LYS A 235 -14.24 21.14 8.41
C LYS A 235 -13.55 20.34 9.51
N LEU A 236 -12.83 19.27 9.16
CA LEU A 236 -12.06 18.46 10.12
C LEU A 236 -10.91 19.27 10.76
N SER A 237 -10.28 20.17 10.00
CA SER A 237 -9.24 21.08 10.48
C SER A 237 -9.77 22.08 11.52
N LEU A 238 -10.95 22.66 11.28
CA LEU A 238 -11.64 23.52 12.26
C LEU A 238 -11.99 22.77 13.54
N GLN A 239 -12.21 21.46 13.45
CA GLN A 239 -12.43 20.57 14.59
C GLN A 239 -11.11 20.08 15.23
N GLN A 240 -9.95 20.55 14.76
CA GLN A 240 -8.61 20.12 15.18
C GLN A 240 -8.33 18.63 14.97
N ARG A 241 -9.06 17.97 14.06
CA ARG A 241 -8.93 16.51 13.80
C ARG A 241 -7.89 16.19 12.74
N CYS A 242 -7.56 17.14 11.88
CA CYS A 242 -6.47 17.02 10.91
C CYS A 242 -5.79 18.37 10.72
N ARG A 243 -4.60 18.34 10.14
CA ARG A 243 -3.81 19.52 9.79
C ARG A 243 -3.12 19.34 8.44
N PRO A 244 -2.83 20.43 7.71
CA PRO A 244 -1.97 20.36 6.55
C PRO A 244 -0.61 19.78 6.92
N VAL A 245 -0.04 18.94 6.06
CA VAL A 245 1.34 18.48 6.20
C VAL A 245 2.26 19.66 5.82
N PRO A 246 3.23 20.04 6.68
CA PRO A 246 4.19 21.08 6.36
C PRO A 246 4.96 20.76 5.07
N GLY A 247 5.19 21.76 4.22
CA GLY A 247 5.89 21.59 2.94
C GLY A 247 5.01 21.24 1.75
N CYS A 248 3.77 20.78 1.97
CA CYS A 248 2.92 20.25 0.89
C CYS A 248 1.89 21.24 0.32
N SER A 249 2.09 22.56 0.49
CA SER A 249 1.18 23.61 -0.03
C SER A 249 -0.33 23.42 0.21
N GLY A 250 -0.72 22.67 1.25
CA GLY A 250 -2.12 22.32 1.53
C GLY A 250 -2.70 21.18 0.68
N GLU A 251 -1.89 20.56 -0.16
CA GLU A 251 -2.26 19.40 -0.97
C GLU A 251 -2.31 18.11 -0.16
N ALA A 252 -1.65 18.06 1.00
CA ALA A 252 -1.63 16.90 1.88
C ALA A 252 -2.00 17.22 3.32
N TRP A 253 -2.63 16.24 3.95
CA TRP A 253 -3.24 16.37 5.27
C TRP A 253 -2.94 15.14 6.11
N ALA A 254 -2.75 15.35 7.42
CA ALA A 254 -2.48 14.30 8.40
C ALA A 254 -3.40 14.47 9.61
N GLN A 255 -3.65 13.37 10.34
CA GLN A 255 -4.38 13.45 11.60
C GLN A 255 -3.59 14.27 12.63
N THR A 256 -4.29 15.05 13.44
CA THR A 256 -3.66 15.71 14.58
C THR A 256 -3.36 14.63 15.63
N LYS A 257 -2.10 14.53 16.07
CA LYS A 257 -1.70 13.66 17.19
C LYS A 257 -2.17 14.25 18.51
#